data_AF-A0A962AID2-F1
#
_entry.id   AF-A0A962AID2-F1
#
_cell.length_a   1.000
_cell.length_b   1.000
_cell.length_c   1.000
_cell.angle_alpha   90.00
_cell.angle_beta   90.00
_cell.angle_gamma   90.00
#
_symmetry.space_group_name_H-M   'P 1'
#
loop_
_entity.id
_entity.type
_entity.pdbx_description
1 polymer ?
#
loop_
_entity_poly.entity_id
_entity_poly.type
_entity_poly.pdbx_seq_one_letter_code
_entity_poly.pdbx_strand_id
1 'polypeptide(L)'
;MQIDLLASQGGELGLVANHGFEHDVSVVIFDLSDHSLTLEFGQAMDSLRLNVAVSGEFTEPLRAISYLHVCAVEKGRMVYAKQVPMMKVSTDQDDYFAHKPIKAGIMPLQTWLKNAKFAQSVHRDNLGDSTSNGGIIHREGLSAATLQVAPQLAQLLVQEQALAQKVQLHNMPRLGMPSLGPGTQMPQMGLNTLLPRTPNTPQNGDDNS
;
A
#
# COMPACT_ATOMS: atom_id res chain seq x y z
N MET A 1 -23.11 -2.10 -2.80
CA MET A 1 -21.84 -1.39 -2.79
C MET A 1 -21.89 -0.16 -3.68
N GLN A 2 -21.30 0.93 -3.22
CA GLN A 2 -21.05 2.14 -4.00
C GLN A 2 -19.57 2.46 -3.88
N ILE A 3 -18.94 2.86 -4.99
CA ILE A 3 -17.54 3.26 -5.02
C ILE A 3 -17.40 4.55 -5.80
N ASP A 4 -16.64 5.48 -5.23
CA ASP A 4 -16.27 6.75 -5.86
C ASP A 4 -14.76 6.86 -6.04
N LEU A 5 -14.35 7.43 -7.16
CA LEU A 5 -13.00 7.87 -7.44
C LEU A 5 -12.84 9.33 -7.01
N LEU A 6 -11.87 9.57 -6.15
CA LEU A 6 -11.56 10.88 -5.57
C LEU A 6 -10.20 11.37 -6.06
N ALA A 7 -10.11 12.67 -6.30
CA ALA A 7 -8.85 13.36 -6.59
C ALA A 7 -8.55 14.46 -5.57
N SER A 8 -7.30 14.51 -5.12
CA SER A 8 -6.76 15.64 -4.36
C SER A 8 -6.20 16.71 -5.29
N GLN A 9 -6.07 17.94 -4.79
CA GLN A 9 -5.38 19.01 -5.53
C GLN A 9 -3.92 18.68 -5.86
N GLY A 10 -3.28 17.77 -5.10
CA GLY A 10 -1.91 17.32 -5.34
C GLY A 10 -1.78 16.28 -6.46
N GLY A 11 -2.88 15.92 -7.13
CA GLY A 11 -2.89 14.89 -8.18
C GLY A 11 -2.89 13.46 -7.65
N GLU A 12 -3.12 13.27 -6.34
CA GLU A 12 -3.28 11.93 -5.76
C GLU A 12 -4.71 11.45 -5.95
N LEU A 13 -4.85 10.17 -6.27
CA LEU A 13 -6.13 9.54 -6.57
C LEU A 13 -6.42 8.38 -5.62
N GLY A 14 -7.70 8.08 -5.46
CA GLY A 14 -8.12 6.91 -4.71
C GLY A 14 -9.60 6.60 -4.77
N LEU A 15 -9.93 5.39 -4.38
CA LEU A 15 -11.27 4.82 -4.36
C LEU A 15 -11.80 4.80 -2.93
N VAL A 16 -13.03 5.27 -2.76
CA VAL A 16 -13.77 5.20 -1.51
C VAL A 16 -15.01 4.36 -1.72
N ALA A 17 -15.13 3.28 -0.96
CA ALA A 17 -16.32 2.45 -0.91
C ALA A 17 -17.17 2.75 0.34
N ASN A 18 -18.48 2.61 0.24
CA ASN A 18 -19.40 2.72 1.39
C ASN A 18 -19.66 1.39 2.14
N HIS A 19 -18.94 0.35 1.77
CA HIS A 19 -18.99 -0.96 2.41
C HIS A 19 -17.60 -1.58 2.37
N GLY A 20 -17.23 -2.35 3.40
CA GLY A 20 -16.01 -3.15 3.40
C GLY A 20 -15.99 -4.16 2.25
N PHE A 21 -14.78 -4.53 1.81
CA PHE A 21 -14.54 -5.59 0.83
C PHE A 21 -14.51 -6.95 1.53
N GLU A 22 -15.05 -7.98 0.88
CA GLU A 22 -14.98 -9.35 1.41
C GLU A 22 -13.55 -9.90 1.42
N HIS A 23 -12.75 -9.49 0.44
CA HIS A 23 -11.36 -9.89 0.26
C HIS A 23 -10.44 -8.68 0.09
N ASP A 24 -9.15 -8.89 0.36
CA ASP A 24 -8.12 -7.86 0.27
C ASP A 24 -7.86 -7.45 -1.19
N VAL A 25 -8.08 -6.17 -1.49
CA VAL A 25 -7.78 -5.61 -2.81
C VAL A 25 -6.26 -5.65 -3.04
N SER A 26 -5.85 -6.37 -4.08
CA SER A 26 -4.43 -6.65 -4.37
C SER A 26 -3.88 -5.76 -5.47
N VAL A 27 -4.68 -5.49 -6.51
CA VAL A 27 -4.30 -4.59 -7.60
C VAL A 27 -5.55 -3.90 -8.17
N VAL A 28 -5.38 -2.68 -8.66
CA VAL A 28 -6.39 -1.98 -9.46
C VAL A 28 -5.92 -1.99 -10.91
N ILE A 29 -6.79 -2.38 -11.83
CA ILE A 29 -6.52 -2.35 -13.27
C ILE A 29 -7.30 -1.18 -13.85
N PHE A 30 -6.63 -0.32 -14.61
CA PHE A 30 -7.26 0.71 -15.42
C PHE A 30 -7.12 0.35 -16.91
N ASP A 31 -8.25 0.09 -17.55
CA ASP A 31 -8.33 -0.12 -18.99
C ASP A 31 -8.44 1.24 -19.68
N LEU A 32 -7.42 1.59 -20.47
CA LEU A 32 -7.34 2.87 -21.18
C LEU A 32 -8.29 2.94 -22.38
N SER A 33 -8.66 1.79 -22.96
CA SER A 33 -9.55 1.72 -24.12
C SER A 33 -11.02 1.86 -23.70
N ASP A 34 -11.39 1.19 -22.61
CA ASP A 34 -12.76 1.20 -22.07
C ASP A 34 -13.00 2.29 -21.01
N HIS A 35 -11.96 3.03 -20.61
CA HIS A 35 -11.97 3.94 -19.46
C HIS A 35 -12.57 3.28 -18.21
N SER A 36 -12.28 2.00 -17.98
CA SER A 36 -12.89 1.21 -16.92
C SER A 36 -11.87 0.78 -15.86
N LEU A 37 -12.32 0.70 -14.60
CA LEU A 37 -11.52 0.25 -13.48
C LEU A 37 -11.97 -1.15 -13.05
N THR A 38 -11.02 -1.99 -12.67
CA THR A 38 -11.28 -3.32 -12.10
C THR A 38 -10.47 -3.51 -10.83
N LEU A 39 -11.12 -4.02 -9.78
CA LEU A 39 -10.46 -4.42 -8.54
C LEU A 39 -10.20 -5.92 -8.57
N GLU A 40 -8.97 -6.34 -8.33
CA GLU A 40 -8.60 -7.75 -8.23
C GLU A 40 -8.35 -8.14 -6.77
N PHE A 41 -8.89 -9.29 -6.37
CA PHE A 41 -8.80 -9.81 -5.01
C PHE A 41 -7.87 -11.03 -4.96
N GLY A 42 -6.66 -10.84 -4.46
CA GLY A 42 -5.57 -11.81 -4.63
C GLY A 42 -5.81 -13.20 -4.02
N GLN A 43 -6.67 -13.34 -3.02
CA GLN A 43 -6.94 -14.64 -2.39
C GLN A 43 -8.12 -15.41 -3.02
N ALA A 44 -9.02 -14.73 -3.72
CA ALA A 44 -10.28 -15.31 -4.19
C ALA A 44 -10.27 -15.68 -5.68
N MET A 45 -9.28 -15.21 -6.46
CA MET A 45 -9.33 -15.18 -7.94
C MET A 45 -10.58 -14.46 -8.48
N ASP A 46 -11.24 -13.67 -7.63
CA ASP A 46 -12.39 -12.85 -8.00
C ASP A 46 -11.93 -11.45 -8.40
N SER A 47 -12.74 -10.82 -9.24
CA SER A 47 -12.56 -9.42 -9.64
C SER A 47 -13.89 -8.68 -9.64
N LEU A 48 -13.82 -7.37 -9.35
CA LEU A 48 -14.96 -6.45 -9.41
C LEU A 48 -14.67 -5.39 -10.47
N ARG A 49 -15.31 -5.53 -11.64
CA ARG A 49 -15.33 -4.47 -12.65
C ARG A 49 -16.27 -3.36 -12.21
N LEU A 50 -15.73 -2.15 -12.10
CA LEU A 50 -16.50 -0.97 -11.73
C LEU A 50 -17.38 -0.54 -12.92
N ASN A 51 -18.67 -0.37 -12.69
CA ASN A 51 -19.67 -0.30 -13.75
C ASN A 51 -19.98 1.10 -14.30
N VAL A 52 -19.27 2.13 -13.85
CA VAL A 52 -19.35 3.49 -14.39
C VAL A 52 -17.99 3.88 -14.96
N ALA A 53 -18.00 4.28 -16.24
CA ALA A 53 -16.78 4.69 -16.94
C ALA A 53 -16.16 5.93 -16.30
N VAL A 54 -14.83 5.96 -16.27
CA VAL A 54 -14.05 7.08 -15.75
C VAL A 54 -14.11 8.26 -16.70
N SER A 55 -14.31 9.47 -16.15
CA SER A 55 -14.35 10.70 -16.94
C SER A 55 -12.97 11.03 -17.49
N GLY A 56 -12.93 11.71 -18.65
CA GLY A 56 -11.69 12.17 -19.29
C GLY A 56 -10.81 13.00 -18.35
N GLU A 57 -11.40 13.75 -17.42
CA GLU A 57 -10.69 14.56 -16.42
C GLU A 57 -9.79 13.74 -15.49
N PHE A 58 -10.13 12.47 -15.25
CA PHE A 58 -9.35 11.55 -14.41
C PHE A 58 -8.39 10.67 -15.21
N THR A 59 -8.53 10.62 -16.54
CA THR A 59 -7.77 9.69 -17.39
C THR A 59 -6.27 9.98 -17.37
N GLU A 60 -5.86 11.23 -17.60
CA GLU A 60 -4.44 11.61 -17.57
C GLU A 60 -3.83 11.48 -16.16
N PRO A 61 -4.49 11.91 -15.08
CA PRO A 61 -4.05 11.60 -13.72
C PRO A 61 -3.87 10.09 -13.46
N LEU A 62 -4.82 9.24 -13.87
CA LEU A 62 -4.72 7.78 -13.75
C LEU A 62 -3.54 7.25 -14.58
N ARG A 63 -3.30 7.75 -15.79
CA ARG A 63 -2.14 7.36 -16.60
C ARG A 63 -0.82 7.61 -15.86
N ALA A 64 -0.73 8.69 -15.09
CA ALA A 64 0.50 9.15 -14.44
C ALA A 64 0.84 8.46 -13.09
N ILE A 65 -0.13 7.85 -12.40
CA ILE A 65 0.09 7.28 -11.05
C ILE A 65 0.42 5.79 -11.08
N SER A 66 1.14 5.28 -10.08
CA SER A 66 1.50 3.84 -9.97
C SER A 66 0.67 3.08 -8.93
N TYR A 67 -0.13 3.79 -8.13
CA TYR A 67 -0.95 3.22 -7.07
C TYR A 67 -2.17 4.10 -6.81
N LEU A 68 -3.23 3.50 -6.27
CA LEU A 68 -4.41 4.20 -5.76
C LEU A 68 -4.51 4.03 -4.25
N HIS A 69 -4.98 5.06 -3.57
CA HIS A 69 -5.53 4.87 -2.23
C HIS A 69 -6.86 4.13 -2.34
N VAL A 70 -7.05 3.04 -1.60
CA VAL A 70 -8.34 2.33 -1.57
C VAL A 70 -8.79 2.27 -0.13
N CYS A 71 -9.98 2.79 0.14
CA CYS A 71 -10.58 2.72 1.46
C CYS A 71 -12.06 2.34 1.40
N ALA A 72 -12.54 1.79 2.50
CA ALA A 72 -13.94 1.52 2.72
C ALA A 72 -14.39 2.14 4.04
N VAL A 73 -15.57 2.75 4.01
CA VAL A 73 -16.23 3.36 5.16
C VAL A 73 -17.56 2.68 5.37
N GLU A 74 -17.80 2.16 6.57
CA GLU A 74 -19.08 1.59 6.97
C GLU A 74 -19.55 2.28 8.26
N LYS A 75 -20.80 2.77 8.28
CA LYS A 75 -21.41 3.44 9.45
C LYS A 75 -20.51 4.56 10.02
N GLY A 76 -19.91 5.35 9.13
CA GLY A 76 -19.02 6.48 9.46
C GLY A 76 -17.63 6.08 9.96
N ARG A 77 -17.28 4.78 9.96
CA ARG A 77 -15.96 4.28 10.36
C ARG A 77 -15.23 3.72 9.16
N MET A 78 -13.94 4.03 9.04
CA MET A 78 -13.10 3.43 8.02
C MET A 78 -12.75 2.00 8.45
N VAL A 79 -13.16 1.02 7.65
CA VAL A 79 -12.98 -0.42 7.91
C VAL A 79 -11.90 -1.04 7.02
N TYR A 80 -11.51 -0.34 5.95
CA TYR A 80 -10.44 -0.75 5.04
C TYR A 80 -9.65 0.48 4.60
N ALA A 81 -8.32 0.37 4.53
CA ALA A 81 -7.44 1.44 4.07
C ALA A 81 -6.09 0.88 3.61
N LYS A 82 -5.79 1.00 2.31
CA LYS A 82 -4.55 0.49 1.73
C LYS A 82 -4.13 1.34 0.53
N GLN A 83 -2.83 1.42 0.26
CA GLN A 83 -2.36 1.80 -1.07
C GLN A 83 -2.23 0.54 -1.91
N VAL A 84 -2.91 0.52 -3.04
CA VAL A 84 -2.99 -0.64 -3.93
C VAL A 84 -2.25 -0.29 -5.22
N PRO A 85 -1.33 -1.14 -5.71
CA PRO A 85 -0.66 -0.92 -6.97
C PRO A 85 -1.69 -0.81 -8.10
N MET A 86 -1.35 -0.04 -9.13
CA MET A 86 -2.18 0.11 -10.31
C MET A 86 -1.48 -0.42 -11.54
N MET A 87 -2.17 -1.29 -12.26
CA MET A 87 -1.81 -1.74 -13.60
C MET A 87 -2.65 -0.99 -14.62
N LYS A 88 -2.09 -0.73 -15.79
CA LYS A 88 -2.81 -0.10 -16.89
C LYS A 88 -2.74 -1.04 -18.08
N VAL A 89 -3.86 -1.21 -18.74
CA VAL A 89 -3.99 -2.03 -19.94
C VAL A 89 -4.30 -1.08 -21.09
N SER A 90 -3.45 -1.13 -22.12
CA SER A 90 -3.60 -0.37 -23.35
C SER A 90 -3.47 -1.34 -24.51
N THR A 91 -4.33 -1.24 -25.52
CA THR A 91 -4.19 -2.01 -26.75
C THR A 91 -3.14 -1.44 -27.70
N ASP A 92 -2.73 -0.19 -27.48
CA ASP A 92 -2.09 0.62 -28.52
C ASP A 92 -0.67 1.10 -28.16
N GLN A 93 -0.17 0.87 -26.94
CA GLN A 93 1.15 1.36 -26.51
C GLN A 93 1.90 0.42 -25.55
N ASP A 94 3.20 0.24 -25.80
CA ASP A 94 4.19 -0.26 -24.84
C ASP A 94 4.45 0.82 -23.78
N ASP A 95 3.48 1.06 -22.91
CA ASP A 95 3.62 2.07 -21.87
C ASP A 95 4.51 1.53 -20.74
N TYR A 96 5.79 1.93 -20.76
CA TYR A 96 6.72 1.69 -19.66
C TYR A 96 6.41 2.64 -18.50
N PHE A 97 5.60 2.18 -17.55
CA PHE A 97 5.26 2.98 -16.38
C PHE A 97 6.38 2.96 -15.34
N ALA A 98 7.04 4.09 -15.13
CA ALA A 98 7.98 4.26 -14.02
C ALA A 98 7.25 4.01 -12.69
N HIS A 99 7.63 2.94 -11.99
CA HIS A 99 7.09 2.64 -10.66
C HIS A 99 7.61 3.67 -9.66
N LYS A 100 6.75 4.60 -9.25
CA LYS A 100 7.04 5.38 -8.04
C LYS A 100 6.92 4.44 -6.83
N PRO A 101 7.85 4.49 -5.87
CA PRO A 101 7.76 3.67 -4.68
C PRO A 101 6.45 3.97 -3.94
N ILE A 102 5.71 2.91 -3.62
CA ILE A 102 4.46 2.98 -2.87
C ILE A 102 4.79 3.44 -1.46
N LYS A 103 4.28 4.60 -1.06
CA LYS A 103 4.46 5.13 0.29
C LYS A 103 3.47 4.47 1.23
N ALA A 104 3.78 3.23 1.62
CA ALA A 104 2.98 2.51 2.61
C ALA A 104 2.84 3.34 3.89
N GLY A 105 1.63 3.36 4.44
CA GLY A 105 1.33 4.03 5.69
C GLY A 105 -0.05 4.65 5.70
N ILE A 106 -0.58 4.81 6.90
CA ILE A 106 -1.95 5.32 7.12
C ILE A 106 -2.03 6.84 7.02
N MET A 107 -0.94 7.52 7.37
CA MET A 107 -0.81 8.97 7.32
C MET A 107 -0.99 9.56 5.92
N PRO A 108 -0.39 9.00 4.85
CA PRO A 108 -0.66 9.40 3.47
C PRO A 108 -2.15 9.34 3.12
N LEU A 109 -2.84 8.25 3.47
CA LEU A 109 -4.25 8.06 3.12
C LEU A 109 -5.19 9.04 3.83
N GLN A 110 -4.91 9.35 5.10
CA GLN A 110 -5.66 10.38 5.84
C GLN A 110 -5.45 11.78 5.26
N THR A 111 -4.21 12.10 4.90
CA THR A 111 -3.86 13.40 4.31
C THR A 111 -4.53 13.56 2.95
N TRP A 112 -4.51 12.49 2.14
CA TRP A 112 -5.19 12.43 0.85
C TRP A 112 -6.70 12.66 1.00
N LEU A 113 -7.39 11.90 1.87
CA LEU A 113 -8.84 12.04 2.08
C LEU A 113 -9.25 13.47 2.48
N LYS A 114 -8.46 14.14 3.34
CA LYS A 114 -8.73 15.53 3.74
C LYS A 114 -8.57 16.54 2.60
N ASN A 115 -7.71 16.21 1.64
CA ASN A 115 -7.38 17.08 0.51
C ASN A 115 -8.17 16.74 -0.77
N ALA A 116 -9.00 15.68 -0.74
CA ALA A 116 -9.86 15.33 -1.85
C ALA A 116 -10.90 16.44 -2.11
N LYS A 117 -10.98 16.90 -3.37
CA LYS A 117 -11.88 17.98 -3.80
C LYS A 117 -12.84 17.57 -4.89
N PHE A 118 -12.47 16.57 -5.67
CA PHE A 118 -13.26 16.06 -6.78
C PHE A 118 -13.64 14.62 -6.49
N ALA A 119 -14.86 14.25 -6.88
CA ALA A 119 -15.34 12.89 -6.78
C ALA A 119 -16.16 12.52 -8.02
N GLN A 120 -15.96 11.30 -8.49
CA GLN A 120 -16.74 10.69 -9.54
C GLN A 120 -17.23 9.32 -9.07
N SER A 121 -18.51 9.03 -9.25
CA SER A 121 -19.04 7.68 -9.07
C SER A 121 -18.45 6.74 -10.11
N VAL A 122 -17.84 5.63 -9.66
CA VAL A 122 -17.27 4.60 -10.55
C VAL A 122 -17.96 3.24 -10.40
N HIS A 123 -18.68 3.01 -9.30
CA HIS A 123 -19.51 1.81 -9.12
C HIS A 123 -20.82 2.10 -8.39
N ARG A 124 -21.92 1.53 -8.87
CA ARG A 124 -23.24 1.55 -8.22
C ARG A 124 -23.96 0.22 -8.49
N ASP A 125 -24.39 -0.49 -7.45
CA ASP A 125 -25.17 -1.72 -7.63
C ASP A 125 -26.51 -1.50 -8.37
N ASN A 126 -27.14 -0.34 -8.17
CA ASN A 126 -28.44 0.00 -8.75
C ASN A 126 -28.32 1.22 -9.67
N LEU A 127 -28.02 0.99 -10.95
CA LEU A 127 -27.91 2.04 -11.97
C LEU A 127 -29.27 2.69 -12.33
N GLY A 128 -30.40 2.06 -11.99
CA GLY A 128 -31.75 2.53 -12.32
C GLY A 128 -32.33 3.58 -11.38
N ASP A 129 -31.67 3.87 -10.26
CA ASP A 129 -32.15 4.86 -9.29
C ASP A 129 -31.44 6.20 -9.53
N SER A 130 -32.11 7.09 -10.27
CA SER A 130 -31.60 8.42 -10.65
C SER A 130 -31.35 9.35 -9.46
N THR A 131 -31.87 9.03 -8.28
CA THR A 131 -31.54 9.74 -7.04
C THR A 131 -30.16 9.36 -6.50
N SER A 132 -29.56 8.25 -6.99
CA SER A 132 -28.27 7.67 -6.57
C SER A 132 -27.03 8.21 -7.27
N ASN A 133 -27.20 9.25 -8.08
CA ASN A 133 -26.13 9.95 -8.78
C ASN A 133 -25.33 10.92 -7.92
N GLY A 134 -25.69 11.10 -6.64
CA GLY A 134 -24.84 11.80 -5.68
C GLY A 134 -23.65 10.93 -5.30
N GLY A 135 -22.43 11.46 -5.41
CA GLY A 135 -21.24 10.82 -4.84
C GLY A 135 -21.42 10.51 -3.35
N ILE A 136 -20.76 9.47 -2.84
CA ILE A 136 -20.64 9.10 -1.43
C ILE A 136 -20.24 10.31 -0.57
N ILE A 137 -19.40 11.22 -1.10
CA ILE A 137 -19.06 12.49 -0.43
C ILE A 137 -20.30 13.33 -0.13
N HIS A 138 -21.26 13.38 -1.06
CA HIS A 138 -22.45 14.24 -0.96
C HIS A 138 -23.68 13.52 -0.39
N ARG A 139 -23.78 12.20 -0.59
CA ARG A 139 -25.02 11.45 -0.34
C ARG A 139 -25.02 10.71 1.00
N GLU A 140 -23.89 10.12 1.38
CA GLU A 140 -23.71 9.54 2.71
C GLU A 140 -22.86 10.41 3.62
N GLY A 141 -22.26 11.48 3.09
CA GLY A 141 -21.46 12.42 3.86
C GLY A 141 -20.35 11.68 4.56
N LEU A 142 -19.20 11.51 3.88
CA LEU A 142 -17.94 11.22 4.57
C LEU A 142 -17.85 12.17 5.77
N SER A 143 -18.22 11.68 6.96
CA SER A 143 -18.52 12.58 8.06
C SER A 143 -17.24 13.33 8.40
N ALA A 144 -17.34 14.56 8.92
CA ALA A 144 -16.15 15.26 9.39
C ALA A 144 -15.33 14.39 10.37
N ALA A 145 -15.97 13.46 11.11
CA ALA A 145 -15.33 12.46 11.96
C ALA A 145 -14.58 11.36 11.18
N THR A 146 -15.10 10.93 10.02
CA THR A 146 -14.42 10.00 9.11
C THR A 146 -13.22 10.66 8.42
N LEU A 147 -13.34 11.95 8.06
CA LEU A 147 -12.21 12.79 7.62
C LEU A 147 -11.21 13.09 8.76
N GLN A 148 -11.67 13.12 10.00
CA GLN A 148 -10.85 13.28 11.20
C GLN A 148 -10.18 11.99 11.69
N VAL A 149 -10.17 10.94 10.85
CA VAL A 149 -9.47 9.67 11.11
C VAL A 149 -10.28 8.77 12.03
N ALA A 150 -10.85 7.70 11.47
CA ALA A 150 -11.54 6.68 12.26
C ALA A 150 -10.62 6.14 13.40
N PRO A 151 -11.16 5.82 14.59
CA PRO A 151 -10.37 5.41 15.76
C PRO A 151 -9.41 4.23 15.53
N GLN A 152 -9.75 3.35 14.58
CA GLN A 152 -8.93 2.19 14.20
C GLN A 152 -7.68 2.58 13.40
N LEU A 153 -7.74 3.63 12.59
CA LEU A 153 -6.56 4.17 11.91
C LEU A 153 -5.64 4.88 12.89
N ALA A 154 -6.18 5.50 13.95
CA ALA A 154 -5.36 6.04 15.03
C ALA A 154 -4.61 4.90 15.75
N GLN A 155 -5.26 3.76 16.00
CA GLN A 155 -4.61 2.59 16.59
C GLN A 155 -3.51 2.00 15.68
N LEU A 156 -3.80 1.83 14.40
CA LEU A 156 -2.82 1.35 13.44
C LEU A 156 -1.69 2.36 13.20
N LEU A 157 -1.96 3.67 13.26
CA LEU A 157 -0.95 4.74 13.22
C LEU A 157 -0.07 4.69 14.46
N VAL A 158 -0.64 4.48 15.65
CA VAL A 158 0.14 4.26 16.89
C VAL A 158 1.02 3.01 16.75
N GLN A 159 0.50 1.94 16.14
CA GLN A 159 1.25 0.72 15.90
C GLN A 159 2.38 0.93 14.87
N GLU A 160 2.12 1.66 13.79
CA GLU A 160 3.10 2.03 12.76
C GLU A 160 4.19 2.93 13.34
N GLN A 161 3.83 3.94 14.15
CA GLN A 161 4.77 4.78 14.87
C GLN A 161 5.62 3.97 15.87
N ALA A 162 5.01 3.03 16.59
CA ALA A 162 5.73 2.15 17.52
C ALA A 162 6.70 1.21 16.78
N LEU A 163 6.32 0.70 15.61
CA LEU A 163 7.20 -0.11 14.76
C LEU A 163 8.35 0.72 14.18
N ALA A 164 8.08 1.93 13.68
CA ALA A 164 9.10 2.85 13.18
C ALA A 164 10.11 3.26 14.26
N GLN A 165 9.66 3.52 15.50
CA GLN A 165 10.54 3.80 16.63
C GLN A 165 11.40 2.57 17.01
N LYS A 166 10.83 1.36 16.96
CA LYS A 166 11.60 0.12 17.21
C LYS A 166 12.70 -0.09 16.18
N VAL A 167 12.45 0.20 14.91
CA VAL A 167 13.47 0.13 13.84
C VAL A 167 14.57 1.19 14.05
N GLN A 168 14.21 2.40 14.47
CA GLN A 168 15.21 3.44 14.78
C GLN A 168 16.08 3.08 15.99
N LEU A 169 15.53 2.43 17.02
CA LEU A 169 16.32 1.94 18.16
C LEU A 169 17.24 0.77 17.79
N HIS A 170 16.87 -0.07 16.81
CA HIS A 170 17.70 -1.18 16.33
C HIS A 170 18.80 -0.74 15.35
N ASN A 171 18.60 0.36 14.62
CA ASN A 171 19.55 0.91 13.66
C ASN A 171 20.41 2.06 14.21
N MET A 172 20.39 2.32 15.52
CA MET A 172 21.40 3.21 16.09
C MET A 172 22.76 2.51 16.01
N PRO A 173 23.77 3.10 15.35
CA PRO A 173 25.14 2.64 15.50
C PRO A 173 25.44 2.62 17.00
N ARG A 174 25.93 1.48 17.50
CA ARG A 174 26.53 1.42 18.84
C ARG A 174 27.67 2.45 18.85
N LEU A 175 27.38 3.67 19.28
CA LEU A 175 28.37 4.65 19.64
C LEU A 175 29.12 4.04 20.81
N GLY A 176 30.31 3.53 20.50
CA GLY A 176 31.24 3.00 21.49
C GLY A 176 31.39 4.01 22.62
N MET A 177 31.29 3.53 23.85
CA MET A 177 31.62 4.33 25.02
C MET A 177 33.00 4.97 24.85
N PRO A 178 33.17 6.26 25.17
CA PRO A 178 34.49 6.87 25.24
C PRO A 178 35.20 6.30 26.47
N SER A 179 36.14 5.38 26.25
CA SER A 179 37.09 4.92 27.25
C SER A 179 38.14 6.01 27.48
N LEU A 180 38.04 6.70 28.62
CA LEU A 180 39.05 7.64 29.12
C LEU A 180 40.07 6.87 29.98
N GLY A 181 41.33 6.80 29.52
CA GLY A 181 42.48 6.63 30.41
C GLY A 181 43.62 5.75 29.89
N PRO A 182 44.90 6.03 30.24
CA PRO A 182 46.01 5.91 29.30
C PRO A 182 47.06 4.85 29.66
N GLY A 183 47.74 4.36 28.64
CA GLY A 183 49.17 3.99 28.69
C GLY A 183 49.51 2.58 29.16
N THR A 184 49.90 1.72 28.22
CA THR A 184 51.23 1.08 28.25
C THR A 184 51.52 0.38 26.93
N GLN A 185 52.71 0.66 26.40
CA GLN A 185 53.29 0.07 25.20
C GLN A 185 53.55 -1.43 25.40
N MET A 186 53.37 -2.23 24.34
CA MET A 186 54.35 -3.24 23.92
C MET A 186 54.19 -3.54 22.42
N PRO A 187 55.29 -3.67 21.65
CA PRO A 187 55.25 -4.16 20.29
C PRO A 187 55.47 -5.68 20.27
N GLN A 188 54.72 -6.42 19.47
CA GLN A 188 55.15 -7.76 19.07
C GLN A 188 54.75 -8.07 17.63
N MET A 189 55.79 -8.22 16.80
CA MET A 189 55.78 -8.75 15.45
C MET A 189 55.21 -10.17 15.39
N GLY A 190 54.66 -10.56 14.23
CA GLY A 190 54.68 -11.96 13.82
C GLY A 190 53.58 -12.38 12.85
N LEU A 191 53.89 -12.34 11.55
CA LEU A 191 53.30 -13.22 10.53
C LEU A 191 53.47 -14.70 10.95
N ASN A 192 52.41 -15.52 10.84
CA ASN A 192 52.42 -16.70 9.96
C ASN A 192 51.13 -17.55 10.05
N THR A 193 50.63 -17.88 8.85
CA THR A 193 50.06 -19.18 8.40
C THR A 193 49.73 -20.25 9.44
N LEU A 194 48.51 -20.81 9.36
CA LEU A 194 48.25 -22.20 8.92
C LEU A 194 46.79 -22.61 9.18
N LEU A 195 46.10 -23.01 8.11
CA LEU A 195 44.92 -23.88 8.17
C LEU A 195 45.31 -25.25 8.77
N PRO A 196 44.39 -25.93 9.47
CA PRO A 196 44.41 -27.39 9.43
C PRO A 196 43.05 -28.02 9.10
N ARG A 197 43.08 -28.78 8.01
CA ARG A 197 42.59 -30.17 7.82
C ARG A 197 41.31 -30.64 8.53
N THR A 198 40.41 -31.12 7.67
CA THR A 198 39.43 -32.19 7.92
C THR A 198 40.08 -33.48 8.45
N PRO A 199 39.31 -34.30 9.18
CA PRO A 199 39.50 -35.74 9.20
C PRO A 199 38.35 -36.48 8.52
N ASN A 200 38.76 -37.48 7.74
CA ASN A 200 37.92 -38.47 7.07
C ASN A 200 37.06 -39.31 8.03
N THR A 201 35.98 -39.78 7.43
CA THR A 201 35.13 -40.96 7.66
C THR A 201 35.77 -42.14 8.41
N PRO A 202 34.91 -42.99 9.01
CA PRO A 202 34.90 -44.36 8.52
C PRO A 202 33.51 -44.88 8.12
N GLN A 203 33.65 -45.80 7.18
CA GLN A 203 32.73 -46.59 6.40
C GLN A 203 32.18 -47.79 7.19
N ASN A 204 30.90 -48.08 7.02
CA ASN A 204 30.24 -49.41 7.03
C ASN A 204 28.74 -49.12 6.84
N GLY A 205 28.08 -49.53 5.76
CA GLY A 205 28.07 -50.89 5.21
C GLY A 205 26.86 -51.57 5.83
N ASP A 206 25.76 -51.67 5.09
CA ASP A 206 25.06 -52.94 4.94
C ASP A 206 24.04 -52.90 3.81
N ASP A 207 24.09 -54.02 3.11
CA ASP A 207 23.51 -54.38 1.85
C ASP A 207 22.13 -55.02 2.08
N ASN A 208 21.27 -54.85 1.07
CA ASN A 208 20.41 -55.90 0.53
C ASN A 208 19.20 -56.43 1.34
N SER A 209 17.99 -56.09 0.90
CA SER A 209 16.95 -57.01 0.40
C SER A 209 15.79 -56.25 -0.22
#